data_AF-A0A444XL59-F1
#
_entry.id   AF-A0A444XL59-F1
#
_cell.length_a   1.000
_cell.length_b   1.000
_cell.length_c   1.000
_cell.angle_alpha   90.00
_cell.angle_beta   90.00
_cell.angle_gamma   90.00
#
_symmetry.space_group_name_H-M   'P 1'
#
loop_
_entity.id
_entity.type
_entity.pdbx_description
1 polymer ?
#
loop_
_entity_poly.entity_id
_entity_poly.type
_entity_poly.pdbx_seq_one_letter_code
_entity_poly.pdbx_strand_id
1 'polypeptide(L)'
;MTGTYKTNKKKGNIPVEYECPLNILPRNIWVRIATKVASNSIHDLFNMQATCKVFLDAGSSDAVYQHATMWQIRLISFLFYLDRPERRFLDRCMEARNADVILRQGLTEYFWIDHCGIEMELLARASMEGNIELG
;
A
#
# COMPACT_ATOMS: atom_id res chain seq x y z
N MET A 1 29.35 67.50 -14.36
CA MET A 1 28.46 66.69 -13.49
C MET A 1 28.80 65.22 -13.68
N THR A 2 29.74 64.71 -12.89
CA THR A 2 30.15 63.30 -12.87
C THR A 2 29.61 62.66 -11.59
N GLY A 3 28.50 61.94 -11.72
CA GLY A 3 27.87 61.23 -10.61
C GLY A 3 28.55 59.88 -10.38
N THR A 4 29.35 59.77 -9.33
CA THR A 4 29.86 58.49 -8.82
C THR A 4 28.77 57.80 -8.00
N TYR A 5 28.21 56.70 -8.51
CA TYR A 5 27.31 55.84 -7.74
C TYR A 5 28.14 54.97 -6.78
N LYS A 6 28.06 55.28 -5.49
CA LYS A 6 28.60 54.45 -4.41
C LYS A 6 27.70 53.24 -4.21
N THR A 7 28.19 52.05 -4.50
CA THR A 7 27.51 50.80 -4.16
C THR A 7 27.72 50.50 -2.67
N ASN A 8 26.67 50.75 -1.87
CA ASN A 8 26.62 50.32 -0.48
C ASN A 8 26.45 48.80 -0.42
N LYS A 9 27.57 48.07 -0.41
CA LYS A 9 27.61 46.70 0.13
C LYS A 9 27.57 46.78 1.65
N LYS A 10 26.50 46.27 2.27
CA LYS A 10 26.49 45.46 3.52
C LYS A 10 25.08 45.31 4.09
N LYS A 11 24.58 44.07 4.16
CA LYS A 11 24.46 43.33 5.42
C LYS A 11 24.17 41.86 5.09
N GLY A 12 24.96 40.96 5.68
CA GLY A 12 24.94 39.54 5.37
C GLY A 12 23.57 38.92 5.61
N ASN A 13 23.16 38.09 4.66
CA ASN A 13 22.09 37.13 4.90
C ASN A 13 22.63 36.13 5.94
N ILE A 14 22.14 36.21 7.17
CA ILE A 14 22.23 35.08 8.10
C ILE A 14 21.47 33.95 7.40
N PRO A 15 22.05 32.76 7.20
CA PRO A 15 21.27 31.63 6.75
C PRO A 15 20.32 31.31 7.90
N VAL A 16 19.05 31.69 7.75
CA VAL A 16 18.01 31.12 8.59
C VAL A 16 17.96 29.66 8.17
N GLU A 17 18.48 28.77 9.01
CA GLU A 17 18.23 27.34 8.90
C GLU A 17 16.71 27.15 9.03
N TYR A 18 16.04 27.07 7.90
CA TYR A 18 14.66 26.60 7.86
C TYR A 18 14.72 25.09 8.10
N GLU A 19 14.46 24.66 9.32
CA GLU A 19 14.19 23.26 9.59
C GLU A 19 13.00 22.83 8.74
N CYS A 20 13.17 21.73 8.00
CA CYS A 20 12.09 21.15 7.23
C CYS A 20 10.93 20.84 8.21
N PRO A 21 9.69 21.29 7.94
CA PRO A 21 8.56 21.03 8.84
C PRO A 21 8.35 19.53 9.15
N LEU A 22 8.80 18.65 8.26
CA LEU A 22 8.75 17.20 8.44
C LEU A 22 9.70 16.68 9.53
N ASN A 23 10.76 17.42 9.82
CA ASN A 23 11.75 17.07 10.85
C ASN A 23 11.33 17.55 12.25
N ILE A 24 10.27 18.36 12.36
CA ILE A 24 9.76 18.87 13.64
C ILE A 24 9.08 17.76 14.44
N LEU A 25 8.36 16.86 13.75
CA LEU A 25 7.61 15.79 14.40
C LEU A 25 8.46 14.53 14.54
N PRO A 26 8.43 13.87 15.72
CA PRO A 26 9.14 12.61 15.91
C PRO A 26 8.50 11.49 15.10
N ARG A 27 9.31 10.50 14.70
CA ARG A 27 8.90 9.39 13.81
C ARG A 27 7.63 8.68 14.28
N ASN A 28 7.45 8.47 15.59
CA ASN A 28 6.27 7.79 16.12
C ASN A 28 4.96 8.54 15.84
N ILE A 29 4.97 9.87 15.76
CA ILE A 29 3.80 10.67 15.40
C ILE A 29 3.49 10.48 13.91
N TRP A 30 4.51 10.49 13.04
CA TRP A 30 4.34 10.18 11.63
C TRP A 30 3.80 8.76 11.39
N VAL A 31 4.26 7.77 12.16
CA VAL A 31 3.72 6.39 12.10
C VAL A 31 2.24 6.40 12.49
N ARG A 32 1.83 7.09 13.56
CA ARG A 32 0.40 7.16 13.93
C ARG A 32 -0.45 7.83 12.87
N ILE A 33 0.06 8.87 12.21
CA ILE A 33 -0.61 9.53 11.08
C ILE A 33 -0.73 8.53 9.92
N ALA A 34 0.36 7.89 9.52
CA ALA A 34 0.37 6.91 8.43
C ALA A 34 -0.56 5.72 8.71
N THR A 35 -0.63 5.24 9.95
CA THR A 35 -1.60 4.23 10.39
C THR A 35 -3.03 4.71 10.14
N LYS A 36 -3.36 5.95 10.51
CA LYS A 36 -4.70 6.51 10.26
C LYS A 36 -4.98 6.69 8.78
N VAL A 37 -4.00 7.08 7.97
CA VAL A 37 -4.12 7.15 6.51
C VAL A 37 -4.41 5.75 5.96
N ALA A 38 -3.62 4.75 6.33
CA ALA A 38 -3.76 3.37 5.88
C ALA A 38 -5.10 2.73 6.27
N SER A 39 -5.62 3.03 7.47
CA SER A 39 -6.94 2.53 7.90
C SER A 39 -8.10 3.13 7.11
N ASN A 40 -7.90 4.26 6.42
CA ASN A 40 -8.93 4.89 5.58
C ASN A 40 -8.74 4.56 4.09
N SER A 41 -7.50 4.60 3.61
CA SER A 41 -7.18 4.53 2.18
C SER A 41 -5.78 3.99 1.94
N ILE A 42 -5.70 2.80 1.34
CA ILE A 42 -4.43 2.22 0.88
C ILE A 42 -3.80 3.12 -0.19
N HIS A 43 -4.63 3.70 -1.06
CA HIS A 43 -4.16 4.60 -2.11
C HIS A 43 -3.47 5.85 -1.54
N ASP A 44 -4.06 6.46 -0.51
CA ASP A 44 -3.46 7.64 0.12
C ASP A 44 -2.20 7.29 0.91
N LEU A 45 -2.12 6.07 1.45
CA LEU A 45 -0.87 5.57 2.04
C LEU A 45 0.24 5.51 1.00
N PHE A 46 -0.03 4.96 -0.19
CA PHE A 46 0.97 4.90 -1.25
C PHE A 46 1.40 6.29 -1.73
N ASN A 47 0.45 7.22 -1.88
CA ASN A 47 0.76 8.61 -2.21
C ASN A 47 1.62 9.29 -1.12
N MET A 48 1.30 9.05 0.15
CA MET A 48 2.08 9.52 1.28
C MET A 48 3.52 8.98 1.20
N GLN A 49 3.70 7.67 1.01
CA GLN A 49 5.02 7.03 0.88
C GLN A 49 5.82 7.55 -0.31
N ALA A 50 5.16 7.86 -1.44
CA ALA A 50 5.82 8.38 -2.65
C ALA A 50 6.29 9.83 -2.53
N THR A 51 5.81 10.58 -1.53
CA THR A 51 6.08 12.02 -1.39
C THR A 51 7.48 12.32 -0.87
N CYS A 52 7.93 11.64 0.19
CA CYS A 52 9.24 11.90 0.79
C CYS A 52 9.75 10.73 1.64
N LYS A 53 11.05 10.74 1.95
CA LYS A 53 11.70 9.71 2.76
C LYS A 53 11.12 9.55 4.16
N VAL A 54 10.78 10.66 4.84
CA VAL A 54 10.17 10.61 6.18
C VAL A 54 8.85 9.84 6.16
N PHE A 55 8.03 10.07 5.13
CA PHE A 55 6.75 9.38 4.96
C PHE A 55 6.91 7.95 4.49
N LEU A 56 7.89 7.67 3.63
CA LEU A 56 8.25 6.30 3.28
C LEU A 56 8.64 5.49 4.52
N ASP A 57 9.53 6.04 5.35
CA ASP A 57 10.04 5.38 6.56
C ASP A 57 8.94 5.20 7.62
N ALA A 58 8.04 6.18 7.76
CA ALA A 58 6.90 6.08 8.68
C ALA A 58 5.81 5.12 8.16
N GLY A 59 5.47 5.24 6.88
CA GLY A 59 4.45 4.44 6.21
C GLY A 59 4.84 2.98 6.03
N SER A 60 6.13 2.65 6.11
CA SER A 60 6.63 1.26 6.02
C SER A 60 6.70 0.55 7.38
N SER A 61 6.20 1.16 8.45
CA SER A 61 6.18 0.57 9.80
C SER A 61 5.13 -0.54 9.92
N ASP A 62 5.42 -1.58 10.72
CA ASP A 62 4.51 -2.73 10.87
C ASP A 62 3.12 -2.33 11.41
N ALA A 63 3.06 -1.37 12.33
CA ALA A 63 1.80 -0.80 12.81
C ALA A 63 0.91 -0.19 11.70
N VAL A 64 1.49 0.22 10.57
CA VAL A 64 0.72 0.73 9.42
C VAL A 64 0.08 -0.45 8.69
N TYR A 65 0.85 -1.48 8.39
CA TYR A 65 0.36 -2.69 7.71
C TYR A 65 -0.64 -3.49 8.57
N GLN A 66 -0.43 -3.55 9.89
CA GLN A 66 -1.35 -4.19 10.84
C GLN A 66 -2.76 -3.57 10.81
N HIS A 67 -2.86 -2.28 10.51
CA HIS A 67 -4.10 -1.49 10.58
C HIS A 67 -4.57 -0.96 9.22
N ALA A 68 -3.91 -1.36 8.13
CA ALA A 68 -4.34 -0.99 6.79
C ALA A 68 -5.73 -1.56 6.49
N THR A 69 -6.59 -0.76 5.84
CA THR A 69 -7.91 -1.24 5.40
C THR A 69 -7.76 -2.24 4.28
N MET A 70 -8.58 -3.30 4.29
CA MET A 70 -8.63 -4.28 3.19
C MET A 70 -9.87 -4.12 2.31
N TRP A 71 -10.75 -3.15 2.59
CA TRP A 71 -12.01 -3.00 1.86
C TRP A 71 -11.83 -2.67 0.38
N GLN A 72 -10.76 -1.95 0.02
CA GLN A 72 -10.44 -1.62 -1.37
C GLN A 72 -9.90 -2.82 -2.18
N ILE A 73 -9.49 -3.89 -1.50
CA ILE A 73 -9.00 -5.13 -2.12
C ILE A 73 -10.17 -6.11 -2.16
N ARG A 74 -10.54 -6.59 -3.36
CA ARG A 74 -11.65 -7.55 -3.51
C ARG A 74 -11.26 -8.91 -2.92
N LEU A 75 -12.22 -9.66 -2.37
CA LEU A 75 -11.98 -11.02 -1.87
C LEU A 75 -11.38 -11.94 -2.94
N ILE A 76 -11.89 -11.85 -4.17
CA ILE A 76 -11.38 -12.63 -5.31
C ILE A 76 -9.90 -12.33 -5.60
N SER A 77 -9.41 -11.15 -5.24
CA SER A 77 -8.00 -10.79 -5.37
C SER A 77 -7.09 -11.70 -4.53
N PHE A 78 -7.55 -12.26 -3.42
CA PHE A 78 -6.73 -13.17 -2.60
C PHE A 78 -6.43 -14.50 -3.32
N LEU A 79 -7.25 -14.89 -4.30
CA LEU A 79 -7.06 -16.11 -5.09
C LEU A 79 -6.07 -15.94 -6.24
N PHE A 80 -6.04 -14.75 -6.86
CA PHE A 80 -5.41 -14.56 -8.17
C PHE A 80 -4.15 -13.66 -8.13
N TYR A 81 -3.81 -13.09 -6.98
CA TYR A 81 -2.63 -12.23 -6.83
C TYR A 81 -1.39 -13.05 -6.46
N LEU A 82 -1.07 -14.06 -7.27
CA LEU A 82 0.16 -14.84 -7.06
C LEU A 82 1.41 -14.05 -7.46
N ASP A 83 1.34 -13.20 -8.49
CA ASP A 83 2.53 -12.54 -9.08
C ASP A 83 2.43 -11.02 -9.22
N ARG A 84 1.39 -10.39 -8.66
CA ARG A 84 1.20 -8.94 -8.81
C ARG A 84 1.88 -8.14 -7.69
N PRO A 85 2.32 -6.89 -7.92
CA PRO A 85 2.97 -6.06 -6.90
C PRO A 85 2.12 -5.86 -5.63
N GLU A 86 0.80 -5.92 -5.73
CA GLU A 86 -0.13 -5.83 -4.60
C GLU A 86 -0.03 -7.05 -3.67
N ARG A 87 0.50 -8.18 -4.15
CA ARG A 87 0.78 -9.35 -3.30
C ARG A 87 1.79 -9.03 -2.21
N ARG A 88 2.84 -8.28 -2.54
CA ARG A 88 3.84 -7.84 -1.53
C ARG A 88 3.19 -7.01 -0.43
N PHE A 89 2.21 -6.18 -0.76
CA PHE A 89 1.48 -5.41 0.24
C PHE A 89 0.65 -6.31 1.15
N LEU A 90 -0.05 -7.31 0.59
CA LEU A 90 -0.81 -8.30 1.35
C LEU A 90 0.10 -9.16 2.24
N ASP A 91 1.24 -9.61 1.73
CA ASP A 91 2.21 -10.40 2.50
C ASP A 91 2.73 -9.58 3.69
N ARG A 92 3.06 -8.31 3.48
CA ARG A 92 3.45 -7.39 4.57
C ARG A 92 2.34 -7.20 5.61
N CYS A 93 1.09 -7.13 5.18
CA CYS A 93 -0.06 -7.05 6.09
C CYS A 93 -0.24 -8.37 6.86
N MET A 94 -0.01 -9.51 6.23
CA MET A 94 -0.06 -10.83 6.85
C MET A 94 1.04 -11.00 7.89
N GLU A 95 2.29 -10.64 7.57
CA GLU A 95 3.43 -10.61 8.48
C GLU A 95 3.16 -9.71 9.71
N ALA A 96 2.56 -8.54 9.48
CA ALA A 96 2.15 -7.61 10.53
C ALA A 96 0.87 -8.04 11.29
N ARG A 97 0.32 -9.23 11.00
CA ARG A 97 -0.89 -9.80 11.62
C ARG A 97 -2.14 -8.92 11.50
N ASN A 98 -2.35 -8.35 10.31
CA ASN A 98 -3.58 -7.65 9.98
C ASN A 98 -4.77 -8.63 10.03
N ALA A 99 -5.76 -8.35 10.88
CA ALA A 99 -6.90 -9.23 11.13
C ALA A 99 -7.79 -9.42 9.88
N ASP A 100 -7.97 -8.36 9.08
CA ASP A 100 -8.79 -8.44 7.87
C ASP A 100 -8.16 -9.36 6.83
N VAL A 101 -6.84 -9.28 6.65
CA VAL A 101 -6.11 -10.17 5.73
C VAL A 101 -6.24 -11.62 6.15
N ILE A 102 -6.05 -11.91 7.44
CA ILE A 102 -6.16 -13.27 7.98
C ILE A 102 -7.57 -13.83 7.78
N LEU A 103 -8.60 -13.04 8.12
CA LEU A 103 -9.99 -13.44 7.95
C LEU A 103 -10.32 -13.73 6.49
N ARG A 104 -9.93 -12.82 5.59
CA ARG A 104 -10.21 -12.94 4.15
C ARG A 104 -9.49 -14.12 3.54
N GLN A 105 -8.22 -14.34 3.88
CA GLN A 105 -7.45 -15.51 3.45
C GLN A 105 -8.14 -16.80 3.92
N GLY A 106 -8.52 -16.90 5.19
CA GLY A 106 -9.22 -18.08 5.72
C GLY A 106 -10.56 -18.35 5.03
N LEU A 107 -11.35 -17.30 4.75
CA LEU A 107 -12.61 -17.44 3.99
C LEU A 107 -12.35 -17.89 2.55
N THR A 108 -11.32 -17.34 1.92
CA THR A 108 -10.90 -17.73 0.57
C THR A 108 -10.49 -19.20 0.51
N GLU A 109 -9.70 -19.67 1.47
CA GLU A 109 -9.31 -21.09 1.57
C GLU A 109 -10.53 -21.98 1.80
N TYR A 110 -11.41 -21.59 2.73
CA TYR A 110 -12.61 -22.35 3.08
C TYR A 110 -13.58 -22.51 1.91
N PHE A 111 -13.92 -21.42 1.21
CA PHE A 111 -14.92 -21.46 0.15
C PHE A 111 -14.38 -21.92 -1.21
N TRP A 112 -13.08 -21.75 -1.47
CA TRP A 112 -12.58 -21.86 -2.84
C TRP A 112 -11.57 -22.99 -3.03
N ILE A 113 -10.76 -23.36 -2.04
CA ILE A 113 -9.84 -24.50 -2.19
C ILE A 113 -10.63 -25.82 -2.21
N ASP A 114 -11.71 -25.92 -1.42
CA ASP A 114 -12.58 -27.10 -1.40
C ASP A 114 -13.44 -27.22 -2.69
N HIS A 115 -13.62 -26.12 -3.42
CA HIS A 115 -14.40 -26.09 -4.67
C HIS A 115 -13.52 -26.19 -5.94
N CYS A 116 -12.27 -25.74 -5.90
CA CYS A 116 -11.38 -25.79 -7.08
C CYS A 116 -10.98 -27.21 -7.49
N GLY A 117 -10.98 -28.18 -6.55
CA GLY A 117 -10.75 -29.59 -6.86
C GLY A 117 -11.88 -30.25 -7.65
N ILE A 118 -13.14 -29.91 -7.31
CA ILE A 118 -14.35 -30.51 -7.92
C ILE A 118 -14.73 -29.79 -9.20
N GLU A 119 -14.56 -28.46 -9.26
CA GLU A 119 -15.00 -27.65 -10.40
C GLU A 119 -14.13 -27.87 -11.65
N MET A 120 -12.82 -28.10 -11.50
CA MET A 120 -11.94 -28.46 -12.62
C MET A 120 -12.28 -29.84 -13.19
N GLU A 121 -12.67 -30.80 -12.34
CA GLU A 121 -13.13 -32.12 -12.77
C GLU A 121 -14.48 -32.03 -13.50
N LEU A 122 -15.42 -31.20 -13.02
CA LEU A 122 -16.71 -30.95 -13.67
C LEU A 122 -16.56 -30.19 -15.00
N LEU A 123 -15.66 -29.20 -15.08
CA LEU A 123 -15.35 -28.50 -16.33
C LEU A 123 -14.65 -29.42 -17.33
N ALA A 124 -13.75 -30.30 -16.89
CA ALA A 124 -13.14 -31.32 -17.74
C ALA A 124 -14.18 -32.34 -18.24
N ARG A 125 -15.11 -32.77 -17.37
CA ARG A 125 -16.21 -33.67 -17.73
C ARG A 125 -17.17 -33.03 -18.72
N ALA A 126 -17.59 -31.80 -18.47
CA ALA A 126 -18.46 -31.04 -19.37
C ALA A 126 -17.78 -30.77 -20.73
N SER A 127 -16.45 -30.55 -20.75
CA SER A 127 -15.69 -30.44 -21.99
C SER A 127 -15.57 -31.77 -22.75
N MET A 128 -15.53 -32.92 -22.06
CA MET A 128 -15.54 -34.24 -22.68
C MET A 128 -16.94 -34.65 -23.18
N GLU A 129 -17.99 -34.26 -22.46
CA GLU A 129 -19.39 -34.61 -22.76
C GLU A 129 -20.04 -33.63 -23.76
N GLY A 130 -19.50 -32.42 -23.92
CA GLY A 130 -20.00 -31.38 -24.82
C GLY A 130 -19.59 -31.52 -26.29
N ASN A 131 -18.79 -32.52 -26.67
CA ASN A 131 -18.38 -32.76 -28.06
C ASN A 131 -19.14 -33.94 -28.69
N ILE A 132 -20.46 -33.81 -28.81
CA ILE A 132 -21.26 -34.67 -29.68
C ILE A 132 -21.84 -33.78 -30.78
N GLU A 133 -21.00 -33.35 -31.72
CA GLU A 133 -21.49 -33.01 -33.06
C GLU A 133 -21.90 -34.33 -33.73
N LEU A 134 -23.22 -34.57 -33.75
CA LEU A 134 -23.86 -35.56 -34.60
C LEU A 134 -23.60 -35.18 -36.07
N GLY A 135 -22.90 -36.08 -36.78
CA GLY A 135 -23.13 -36.49 -38.18
C GLY A 135 -23.32 -35.43 -39.24
#